data_AF-A0AAA9ZJH9-F1
#
_entry.id   AF-A0AAA9ZJH9-F1
#
_cell.length_a   1.000
_cell.length_b   1.000
_cell.length_c   1.000
_cell.angle_alpha   90.00
_cell.angle_beta   90.00
_cell.angle_gamma   90.00
#
_symmetry.space_group_name_H-M   'P 1'
#
loop_
_entity.id
_entity.type
_entity.pdbx_description
1 polymer ?
#
loop_
_entity_poly.entity_id
_entity_poly.type
_entity_poly.pdbx_seq_one_letter_code
_entity_poly.pdbx_strand_id
1 'polypeptide(L)'
;MVTYTTSRRGRRQICYFGHSFEMEKERKGSTSWRCGQAKPLKCKARIIERISKYGDPMYEIVRSTHNHDIITERRRRGWLKGYNELSIMKKEEL
;
A
#
# COMPACT_ATOMS: atom_id res chain seq x y z
N MET A 1 -14.66 -6.94 0.87
CA MET A 1 -14.26 -7.69 -0.35
C MET A 1 -12.94 -7.13 -0.85
N VAL A 2 -12.04 -7.97 -1.35
CA VAL A 2 -10.79 -7.54 -2.00
C VAL A 2 -11.01 -7.55 -3.51
N THR A 3 -10.58 -6.51 -4.20
CA THR A 3 -10.59 -6.46 -5.68
C THR A 3 -9.18 -6.24 -6.21
N TYR A 4 -8.82 -6.94 -7.27
CA TYR A 4 -7.54 -6.71 -7.94
C TYR A 4 -7.68 -5.55 -8.91
N THR A 5 -6.61 -4.75 -9.01
CA THR A 5 -6.50 -3.67 -9.98
C THR A 5 -5.06 -3.55 -10.45
N THR A 6 -4.85 -2.73 -11.47
CA THR A 6 -3.55 -2.52 -12.08
C THR A 6 -3.27 -1.04 -12.14
N SER A 7 -2.11 -0.63 -11.64
CA SER A 7 -1.67 0.76 -11.77
C SER A 7 -1.46 1.12 -13.25
N ARG A 8 -1.44 2.42 -13.57
CA ARG A 8 -1.13 2.89 -14.94
C ARG A 8 0.23 2.43 -15.49
N ARG A 9 1.12 1.93 -14.63
CA ARG A 9 2.44 1.40 -15.00
C ARG A 9 2.48 -0.13 -15.01
N GLY A 10 1.33 -0.80 -15.02
CA GLY A 10 1.23 -2.26 -15.07
C GLY A 10 1.50 -2.98 -13.74
N ARG A 11 1.74 -2.25 -12.63
CA ARG A 11 1.98 -2.88 -11.32
C ARG A 11 0.67 -3.37 -10.70
N ARG A 12 0.69 -4.60 -10.17
CA ARG A 12 -0.43 -5.22 -9.45
C ARG A 12 -0.79 -4.44 -8.18
N GLN A 13 -2.08 -4.30 -7.93
CA GLN A 13 -2.66 -3.65 -6.77
C GLN A 13 -3.88 -4.42 -6.29
N ILE A 14 -4.23 -4.23 -5.02
CA ILE A 14 -5.52 -4.67 -4.47
C ILE A 14 -6.23 -3.47 -3.82
N CYS A 15 -7.55 -3.50 -3.81
CA CYS A 15 -8.38 -2.58 -3.05
C CYS A 15 -9.09 -3.33 -1.93
N TYR A 16 -9.03 -2.80 -0.71
CA TYR A 16 -9.70 -3.36 0.46
C TYR A 16 -10.33 -2.23 1.27
N PHE A 17 -11.65 -2.26 1.44
CA PHE A 17 -12.43 -1.19 2.09
C PHE A 17 -12.11 0.22 1.54
N GLY A 18 -11.98 0.33 0.21
CA GLY A 18 -11.68 1.60 -0.46
C GLY A 18 -10.20 2.03 -0.40
N HIS A 19 -9.39 1.44 0.47
CA HIS A 19 -7.95 1.68 0.49
C HIS A 19 -7.23 0.85 -0.56
N SER A 20 -6.38 1.51 -1.34
CA SER A 20 -5.50 0.85 -2.30
C SER A 20 -4.23 0.34 -1.63
N PHE A 21 -3.81 -0.86 -2.02
CA PHE A 21 -2.57 -1.49 -1.63
C PHE A 21 -1.76 -1.86 -2.87
N GLU A 22 -0.45 -1.67 -2.78
CA GLU A 22 0.53 -2.04 -3.79
C GLU A 22 1.28 -3.28 -3.33
N MET A 23 1.66 -4.15 -4.28
CA MET A 23 2.55 -5.26 -3.98
C MET A 23 3.88 -4.75 -3.42
N GLU A 24 4.24 -5.23 -2.23
CA GLU A 24 5.51 -4.92 -1.56
C GLU A 24 6.55 -6.00 -1.79
N LYS A 25 6.16 -7.28 -1.64
CA LYS A 25 7.03 -8.43 -1.83
C LYS A 25 6.23 -9.65 -2.22
N GLU A 26 6.74 -10.41 -3.18
CA GLU A 26 6.22 -11.74 -3.51
C GLU A 26 7.21 -12.81 -3.00
N ARG A 27 6.69 -13.89 -2.45
CA ARG A 27 7.41 -15.08 -2.00
C ARG A 27 6.67 -16.32 -2.50
N LYS A 28 7.31 -17.49 -2.45
CA LYS A 28 6.66 -18.76 -2.80
C LYS A 28 5.40 -18.98 -1.95
N GLY A 29 4.23 -18.82 -2.56
CA GLY A 29 2.92 -18.99 -1.93
C GLY A 29 2.39 -17.81 -1.10
N SER A 30 3.04 -16.65 -1.11
CA SER A 30 2.49 -15.46 -0.43
C SER A 30 2.90 -14.15 -1.07
N THR A 31 1.99 -13.18 -1.04
CA THR A 31 2.20 -11.82 -1.52
C THR A 31 1.92 -10.83 -0.38
N SER A 32 2.91 -10.02 -0.04
CA SER A 32 2.75 -8.91 0.91
C SER A 32 2.28 -7.66 0.17
N TRP A 33 1.22 -7.05 0.68
CA TRP A 33 0.57 -5.86 0.15
C TRP A 33 0.70 -4.72 1.16
N ARG A 34 1.19 -3.57 0.71
CA ARG A 34 1.29 -2.35 1.52
C ARG A 34 0.32 -1.30 1.07
N CYS A 35 -0.19 -0.50 2.00
CA CYS A 35 -1.01 0.65 1.62
C CYS A 35 -0.25 1.56 0.63
N GLY A 36 -0.96 2.06 -0.40
CA GLY A 36 -0.40 3.00 -1.37
C GLY A 36 0.09 4.32 -0.75
N GLN A 37 -0.31 4.60 0.50
CA GLN A 37 0.16 5.74 1.29
C GLN A 37 1.34 5.42 2.22
N ALA A 38 1.92 4.21 2.15
CA ALA A 38 3.03 3.81 3.04
C ALA A 38 4.29 4.69 2.89
N LYS A 39 4.61 5.14 1.68
CA LYS A 39 5.72 6.08 1.43
C LYS A 39 5.40 7.53 1.82
N PRO A 40 4.30 8.13 1.32
CA PRO A 40 3.99 9.54 1.59
C PRO A 40 3.50 9.82 3.00
N LEU A 41 2.63 8.98 3.57
CA LEU A 41 2.00 9.26 4.87
C LEU A 41 2.54 8.33 5.96
N LYS A 42 3.59 7.57 5.66
CA LYS A 42 4.17 6.55 6.56
C LYS A 42 3.13 5.54 7.07
N CYS A 43 2.07 5.31 6.30
CA CYS A 43 1.00 4.39 6.67
C CYS A 43 1.53 2.96 6.83
N LYS A 44 1.19 2.33 7.96
CA LYS A 44 1.67 1.00 8.35
C LYS A 44 0.68 -0.13 8.03
N ALA A 45 -0.46 0.17 7.42
CA ALA A 45 -1.43 -0.84 7.02
C ALA A 45 -0.81 -1.86 6.04
N ARG A 46 -1.09 -3.14 6.28
CA ARG A 46 -0.49 -4.29 5.59
C ARG A 46 -1.48 -5.45 5.50
N ILE A 47 -1.48 -6.11 4.34
CA ILE A 47 -2.25 -7.33 4.07
C ILE A 47 -1.28 -8.37 3.50
N ILE A 48 -1.47 -9.63 3.85
CA ILE A 48 -0.79 -10.76 3.20
C ILE A 48 -1.84 -11.56 2.44
N GLU A 49 -1.59 -11.83 1.17
CA GLU A 49 -2.34 -12.79 0.38
C GLU A 49 -1.59 -14.12 0.36
N ARG A 50 -2.31 -15.22 0.52
CA ARG A 50 -1.80 -16.60 0.44
C ARG A 50 -2.72 -17.41 -0.46
N ILE A 51 -2.19 -18.46 -1.06
CA ILE A 51 -3.01 -19.45 -1.76
C ILE A 51 -3.42 -20.52 -0.75
N SER A 52 -4.72 -20.77 -0.64
CA SER A 52 -5.25 -21.85 0.21
C SER A 52 -4.91 -23.23 -0.37
N LYS A 53 -5.16 -24.29 0.41
CA LYS A 53 -5.02 -25.67 -0.09
C LYS A 53 -5.95 -26.00 -1.27
N TYR A 54 -6.98 -25.20 -1.50
CA TYR A 54 -7.94 -25.36 -2.59
C TYR A 54 -7.63 -24.50 -3.82
N GLY A 55 -6.56 -23.68 -3.77
CA GLY A 55 -6.17 -22.78 -4.87
C GLY A 55 -6.77 -21.38 -4.77
N ASP A 56 -7.72 -21.15 -3.85
CA ASP A 56 -8.33 -19.82 -3.67
C ASP A 56 -7.42 -18.85 -2.90
N PRO A 57 -7.43 -17.56 -3.26
CA PRO A 57 -6.71 -16.53 -2.52
C PRO A 57 -7.35 -16.28 -1.14
N MET A 58 -6.52 -16.31 -0.10
CA MET A 58 -6.87 -15.93 1.27
C MET A 58 -6.11 -14.67 1.68
N TYR A 59 -6.79 -13.77 2.37
CA TYR A 59 -6.22 -12.48 2.80
C TYR A 59 -6.15 -12.39 4.32
N GLU A 60 -4.95 -12.16 4.83
CA GLU A 60 -4.64 -11.95 6.23
C GLU A 60 -4.34 -10.45 6.45
N ILE A 61 -5.12 -9.81 7.33
CA ILE A 61 -4.92 -8.39 7.66
C ILE A 61 -3.88 -8.28 8.77
N VAL A 62 -2.64 -7.98 8.40
CA VAL A 62 -1.54 -7.84 9.38
C VAL A 62 -1.70 -6.55 10.18
N ARG A 63 -2.10 -5.46 9.51
CA ARG A 63 -2.42 -4.17 10.14
C ARG A 63 -3.55 -3.50 9.37
N SER A 64 -4.67 -3.28 10.04
CA SER A 64 -5.86 -2.62 9.48
C SER A 64 -5.88 -1.11 9.68
N THR A 65 -5.18 -0.59 10.70
CA THR A 65 -5.25 0.84 11.04
C THR A 65 -4.53 1.71 10.01
N HIS A 66 -5.26 2.68 9.46
CA HIS A 66 -4.75 3.74 8.62
C HIS A 66 -4.62 5.04 9.42
N ASN A 67 -3.65 5.88 9.05
CA ASN A 67 -3.45 7.22 9.63
C ASN A 67 -3.88 8.33 8.65
N HIS A 68 -4.77 7.98 7.73
CA HIS A 68 -5.26 8.85 6.67
C HIS A 68 -6.61 8.33 6.18
N ASP A 69 -7.42 9.21 5.61
CA ASP A 69 -8.67 8.85 4.97
C ASP A 69 -8.46 8.10 3.64
N ILE A 70 -9.54 7.65 3.02
CA ILE A 70 -9.49 7.02 1.71
C ILE A 70 -9.10 8.08 0.66
N ILE A 71 -7.92 7.92 0.06
CA ILE A 71 -7.41 8.81 -0.99
C ILE A 71 -7.66 8.16 -2.35
N THR A 72 -8.67 8.65 -3.06
CA THR A 72 -9.00 8.26 -4.44
C THR A 72 -8.34 9.15 -5.49
N GLU A 73 -7.99 10.37 -5.10
CA GLU A 73 -7.44 11.37 -6.02
C GLU A 73 -6.00 11.07 -6.44
N ARG A 74 -5.71 11.37 -7.70
CA ARG A 74 -4.36 11.27 -8.24
C ARG A 74 -3.49 12.38 -7.66
N ARG A 75 -2.48 12.01 -6.87
CA ARG A 75 -1.48 12.97 -6.38
C ARG A 75 -0.84 13.75 -7.53
N ARG A 76 -0.66 15.06 -7.34
CA ARG A 76 0.08 15.92 -8.28
C ARG A 76 1.50 15.35 -8.48
N ARG A 77 1.99 15.41 -9.72
CA ARG A 77 3.36 14.96 -10.06
C ARG A 77 4.38 15.71 -9.18
N GLY A 78 5.37 15.01 -8.65
CA GLY A 78 6.44 15.61 -7.83
C GLY A 78 6.13 15.78 -6.33
N TRP A 79 4.87 15.63 -5.89
CA TRP A 79 4.49 15.84 -4.49
C TRP A 79 5.26 14.96 -3.48
N LEU A 80 5.53 13.70 -3.84
CA LEU A 80 6.33 12.77 -3.01
C LEU A 80 7.78 13.22 -2.81
N LYS A 81 8.37 13.92 -3.80
CA LYS A 81 9.75 14.41 -3.70
C LYS A 81 9.82 15.52 -2.66
N GLY A 82 8.94 16.52 -2.79
CA GLY A 82 8.84 17.62 -1.83
C GLY A 82 8.52 17.16 -0.40
N TYR A 83 7.61 16.18 -0.22
CA TYR A 83 7.34 15.64 1.11
C TYR A 83 8.56 14.95 1.75
N ASN A 84 9.31 14.16 0.97
CA ASN A 84 10.50 13.49 1.49
C ASN A 84 11.61 14.51 1.83
N GLU A 85 11.82 15.53 1.00
CA GLU A 85 12.77 16.62 1.27
C GLU A 85 12.40 17.37 2.56
N LEU A 86 11.13 17.78 2.71
CA LEU A 86 10.61 18.41 3.94
C LEU A 86 10.76 17.52 5.19
N SER A 87 10.59 16.20 5.03
CA SER A 87 10.72 15.24 6.12
C SER A 87 12.18 15.01 6.55
N ILE A 88 13.14 15.22 5.64
CA ILE A 88 14.57 15.15 5.95
C ILE A 88 14.99 16.41 6.70
N MET A 89 14.62 17.59 6.21
CA MET A 89 14.96 18.86 6.86
C MET A 89 14.46 18.92 8.31
N LYS A 90 13.20 18.50 8.57
CA LYS A 90 12.65 18.45 9.94
C LYS A 90 13.34 17.47 10.89
N LYS A 91 14.12 16.52 10.38
CA LYS A 91 14.91 15.59 11.20
C LYS A 91 16.31 16.10 11.51
N GLU A 92 16.81 17.05 10.73
CA GLU A 92 18.13 17.67 10.93
C GLU A 92 18.05 18.85 11.92
N GLU A 93 16.85 19.34 12.21
CA GLU A 93 16.56 20.41 13.19
C GLU A 93 16.29 19.89 14.63
N LEU A 94 16.47 18.60 14.89
CA LEU A 94 16.28 17.92 16.19
C LEU A 94 17.56 17.22 16.63
#